data_AF-A0A026VZW4-F1
#
_entry.id   AF-A0A026VZW4-F1
#
_cell.length_a   1.000
_cell.length_b   1.000
_cell.length_c   1.000
_cell.angle_alpha   90.00
_cell.angle_beta   90.00
_cell.angle_gamma   90.00
#
_symmetry.space_group_name_H-M   'P 1'
#
loop_
_entity.id
_entity.type
_entity.pdbx_description
1 polymer ?
#
loop_
_entity_poly.entity_id
_entity_poly.type
_entity_poly.pdbx_seq_one_letter_code
_entity_poly.pdbx_strand_id
1 'polypeptide(L)' 'MGCSTFFSLDYFLWGTVKNDVYREPPTTVEDMRERIINACAAITPDMLQNANRSFIKRLRSCIENDGRQFEQYLK' A
#
# COMPACT_ATOMS: atom_id res chain seq x y z
N MET A 1 -9.54 -16.31 10.49
CA MET A 1 -8.43 -15.39 10.85
C MET A 1 -7.68 -15.07 9.56
N GLY A 2 -8.27 -14.22 8.72
CA GLY A 2 -7.72 -13.90 7.41
C GLY A 2 -6.59 -12.90 7.57
N CYS A 3 -5.35 -13.39 7.59
CA CYS A 3 -4.12 -12.62 7.69
C CYS A 3 -3.81 -11.86 6.37
N SER A 4 -4.83 -11.28 5.73
CA SER A 4 -4.70 -10.58 4.44
C SER A 4 -4.38 -9.09 4.62
N THR A 5 -4.48 -8.57 5.85
CA THR A 5 -4.23 -7.16 6.19
C THR A 5 -2.81 -6.92 6.72
N PHE A 6 -2.00 -7.97 6.90
CA PHE A 6 -0.71 -7.89 7.58
C PHE A 6 0.46 -7.46 6.69
N PHE A 7 0.34 -7.48 5.37
CA PHE A 7 1.32 -6.80 4.53
C PHE A 7 0.81 -5.41 4.19
N SER A 8 1.11 -4.43 5.04
CA SER A 8 0.91 -3.01 4.69
C SER A 8 1.68 -2.62 3.44
N LEU A 9 2.75 -3.36 3.12
CA LEU A 9 3.44 -3.26 1.84
C LEU A 9 2.50 -3.61 0.69
N ASP A 10 1.75 -4.73 0.76
CA ASP A 10 0.82 -5.10 -0.33
C ASP A 10 -0.29 -4.06 -0.49
N TYR A 11 -0.88 -3.57 0.60
CA TYR A 11 -1.92 -2.53 0.52
C TYR A 11 -1.39 -1.20 -0.04
N PHE A 12 -0.23 -0.74 0.44
CA PHE A 12 0.38 0.51 0.01
C PHE A 12 0.92 0.40 -1.43
N LEU A 13 1.66 -0.66 -1.72
CA LEU A 13 2.28 -0.93 -3.01
C LEU A 13 1.21 -1.09 -4.08
N TRP A 14 0.24 -1.98 -3.84
CA TRP A 14 -0.82 -2.23 -4.81
C TRP A 14 -1.69 -0.99 -5.02
N GLY A 15 -2.04 -0.27 -3.95
CA GLY A 15 -2.80 0.99 -4.06
C GLY A 15 -2.06 2.05 -4.87
N THR A 16 -0.76 2.23 -4.60
CA THR A 16 0.08 3.23 -5.28
C THR A 16 0.32 2.87 -6.74
N VAL A 17 0.77 1.64 -7.01
CA VAL A 17 1.04 1.16 -8.37
C VAL A 17 -0.24 1.16 -9.21
N LYS A 18 -1.38 0.75 -8.64
CA LYS A 18 -2.66 0.79 -9.36
C LYS A 18 -3.08 2.22 -9.70
N ASN A 19 -2.93 3.16 -8.76
CA ASN A 19 -3.26 4.56 -9.04
C ASN A 19 -2.39 5.15 -10.14
N ASP A 20 -1.10 4.84 -10.17
CA ASP A 20 -0.19 5.36 -11.20
C ASP A 20 -0.40 4.68 -12.57
N VAL A 21 -0.53 3.36 -12.60
CA VAL A 21 -0.68 2.59 -13.86
C VAL A 21 -2.01 2.90 -14.54
N TYR A 22 -3.09 3.05 -13.77
CA TYR A 22 -4.43 3.31 -14.28
C TYR A 22 -4.83 4.79 -14.23
N ARG A 23 -3.89 5.70 -13.98
CA ARG A 23 -4.14 7.15 -14.03
C ARG A 23 -4.66 7.59 -15.40
N GLU A 24 -4.13 6.96 -16.44
CA GLU A 24 -4.56 7.14 -17.82
C GLU A 24 -5.21 5.86 -18.33
N PRO A 25 -6.11 5.95 -19.32
CA PRO A 25 -6.73 4.78 -19.93
C PRO A 25 -5.67 3.77 -20.42
N PRO A 26 -5.87 2.47 -20.20
CA PRO A 26 -5.00 1.44 -20.75
C PRO A 26 -4.99 1.49 -22.27
N THR A 27 -3.80 1.47 -22.89
CA THR A 27 -3.68 1.50 -24.35
C THR A 27 -3.19 0.15 -24.90
N THR A 28 -1.89 -0.13 -24.79
CA THR A 28 -1.25 -1.36 -25.26
C THR A 28 -0.59 -2.12 -24.11
N VAL A 29 -0.26 -3.39 -24.33
CA VAL A 29 0.39 -4.23 -23.32
C VAL A 29 1.78 -3.69 -22.99
N GLU A 30 2.48 -3.16 -23.98
CA GLU A 30 3.82 -2.57 -23.86
C GLU A 30 3.79 -1.29 -23.01
N ASP A 31 2.87 -0.38 -23.29
CA ASP A 31 2.66 0.85 -22.52
C ASP A 31 2.29 0.53 -21.06
N MET A 32 1.37 -0.42 -20.86
CA MET A 32 1.01 -0.86 -19.50
C MET A 32 2.21 -1.48 -18.76
N ARG A 33 3.08 -2.22 -19.46
CA ARG A 33 4.30 -2.78 -18.87
C ARG A 33 5.29 -1.69 -18.48
N GLU A 34 5.52 -0.70 -19.35
CA GLU A 34 6.38 0.44 -19.02
C GLU A 34 5.83 1.24 -17.83
N ARG A 35 4.52 1.47 -17.78
CA ARG A 35 3.86 2.14 -16.65
C ARG A 35 4.09 1.41 -15.33
N ILE A 36 3.99 0.08 -15.32
CA ILE A 36 4.25 -0.72 -14.12
C ILE A 36 5.72 -0.58 -13.68
N ILE A 37 6.67 -0.67 -14.62
CA ILE A 37 8.10 -0.53 -14.32
C ILE A 37 8.39 0.87 -13.76
N ASN A 38 7.84 1.90 -14.39
CA ASN A 38 8.03 3.29 -13.96
C ASN A 38 7.39 3.56 -12.59
N ALA A 39 6.18 3.05 -12.34
CA ALA A 39 5.52 3.15 -11.05
C ALA A 39 6.35 2.47 -9.94
N CYS A 40 6.90 1.27 -10.21
CA CYS A 40 7.78 0.59 -9.27
C CYS A 40 9.09 1.36 -9.02
N ALA A 41 9.68 1.96 -10.07
CA ALA A 41 10.90 2.75 -9.96
C ALA A 41 10.70 4.08 -9.22
N ALA A 42 9.49 4.65 -9.27
CA ALA A 42 9.13 5.88 -8.56
C ALA A 42 8.99 5.67 -7.04
N ILE A 43 8.90 4.43 -6.56
CA ILE A 43 8.79 4.12 -5.13
C ILE A 43 10.13 4.36 -4.46
N THR A 44 10.17 5.36 -3.60
CA THR A 44 11.37 5.71 -2.84
C THR A 44 11.48 4.89 -1.55
N PRO A 45 12.70 4.74 -1.00
CA PRO A 45 12.89 4.14 0.33
C PRO A 45 12.11 4.85 1.43
N ASP A 46 11.92 6.18 1.34
CA ASP A 46 11.17 6.97 2.31
C ASP A 46 9.69 6.59 2.34
N MET A 47 9.08 6.38 1.16
CA MET A 47 7.70 5.89 1.04
C MET A 47 7.53 4.53 1.72
N LEU A 48 8.49 3.62 1.52
CA LEU A 48 8.49 2.30 2.17
C LEU A 48 8.67 2.40 3.69
N GLN A 49 9.51 3.31 4.16
CA GLN A 49 9.68 3.56 5.60
C GLN A 49 8.40 4.13 6.23
N ASN A 50 7.72 5.05 5.55
CA ASN A 50 6.46 5.62 6.01
C ASN A 50 5.32 4.58 6.00
N ALA A 51 5.26 3.71 4.99
CA ALA A 51 4.33 2.58 4.96
C ALA A 51 4.57 1.62 6.13
N ASN A 52 5.84 1.28 6.41
CA ASN A 52 6.21 0.45 7.56
C ASN A 52 5.87 1.11 8.90
N ARG A 53 6.11 2.41 9.04
CA ARG A 53 5.74 3.15 10.26
C ARG A 53 4.24 3.13 10.49
N SER A 54 3.47 3.36 9.42
CA SER A 54 2.01 3.29 9.44
C SER A 54 1.52 1.89 9.82
N PHE A 55 2.17 0.85 9.31
CA PHE A 55 1.88 -0.53 9.68
C PHE A 55 2.11 -0.79 11.17
N ILE A 56 3.26 -0.39 11.70
CA ILE A 56 3.58 -0.55 13.13
C ILE A 56 2.55 0.21 13.99
N LYS A 57 2.15 1.41 13.58
CA LYS A 57 1.08 2.18 14.26
C LYS A 57 -0.25 1.40 14.28
N ARG A 58 -0.63 0.80 13.15
CA ARG A 58 -1.84 -0.04 13.03
C ARG A 58 -1.76 -1.29 13.90
N LEU A 59 -0.63 -1.98 13.89
CA LEU A 59 -0.40 -3.16 14.73
C LEU A 59 -0.51 -2.82 16.22
N ARG A 60 0.13 -1.72 16.66
CA ARG A 60 0.03 -1.26 18.05
C ARG A 60 -1.41 -0.92 18.43
N SER A 61 -2.12 -0.21 17.56
CA SER A 61 -3.54 0.11 17.78
C SER A 61 -4.41 -1.15 17.87
N CYS A 62 -4.13 -2.17 17.07
CA CYS A 62 -4.79 -3.48 17.13
C CYS A 62 -4.58 -4.16 18.50
N ILE A 63 -3.33 -4.16 18.98
CA ILE A 63 -2.96 -4.76 20.28
C ILE A 63 -3.64 -4.01 21.42
N GLU A 64 -3.61 -2.66 21.41
CA GLU A 64 -4.24 -1.82 22.44
C GLU A 64 -5.77 -1.96 22.50
N ASN A 65 -6.39 -2.35 21.39
CA ASN A 65 -7.84 -2.52 21.29
C ASN A 65 -8.29 -3.99 21.34
N ASP A 66 -7.43 -4.91 21.82
CA ASP A 66 -7.70 -6.36 21.87
C ASP A 66 -8.19 -6.95 20.53
N GLY A 67 -7.68 -6.44 19.41
CA GLY A 67 -8.05 -6.90 18.07
C GLY A 67 -9.40 -6.37 17.54
N ARG A 68 -10.06 -5.42 18.21
CA ARG A 68 -11.27 -4.76 17.68
C ARG A 68 -10.93 -3.80 16.53
N GLN A 69 -11.91 -3.49 15.68
CA GLN A 69 -11.72 -2.54 14.56
C GLN A 69 -11.28 -1.16 15.06
N PHE A 70 -10.07 -0.76 14.66
CA PHE A 70 -9.43 0.50 15.03
C PHE A 70 -9.28 1.48 13.86
N GLU A 71 -9.93 1.23 12.71
CA GLU A 71 -9.90 2.15 11.55
C GLU A 71 -10.35 3.57 11.93
N GLN A 72 -11.24 3.70 12.92
CA GLN A 72 -11.69 4.98 13.47
C GLN A 72 -10.62 5.80 14.24
N TYR A 73 -9.47 5.20 14.58
CA TYR A 73 -8.38 5.84 15.33
C TYR A 73 -7.15 6.17 14.48
N LEU A 74 -7.16 5.79 13.20
CA LEU A 74 -6.10 6.11 12.26
C LEU A 74 -6.42 7.44 11.56
N LYS A 75 -6.19 8.55 12.27
CA LYS A 75 -5.93 9.86 11.64
C LYS A 75 -4.44 10.01 11.36
#